data_AF-A0A0G4NCI9-F1
#
_entry.id   AF-A0A0G4NCI9-F1
#
_cell.length_a   1.000
_cell.length_b   1.000
_cell.length_c   1.000
_cell.angle_alpha   90.00
_cell.angle_beta   90.00
_cell.angle_gamma   90.00
#
_symmetry.space_group_name_H-M   'P 1'
#
loop_
_entity.id
_entity.type
_entity.pdbx_description
1 polymer ?
#
loop_
_entity_poly.entity_id
_entity_poly.type
_entity_poly.pdbx_seq_one_letter_code
_entity_poly.pdbx_strand_id
1 'polypeptide(L)'
;MVRYALDGPEEGGLGLKRVEWRAHAKNAGSVKLATRLGFKIEGITRWHMLFKKGVLRGKAGNDGGVPPGGDPEDLWRDTITLSHCWDDWVKGGREQVQAAIDREQ
;
A
#
# COMPACT_ATOMS: atom_id res chain seq x y z
N MET A 1 14.02 -2.51 0.98
CA MET A 1 13.17 -2.70 -0.23
C MET A 1 12.96 -1.39 -0.98
N VAL A 2 12.40 -0.33 -0.38
CA VAL A 2 12.14 0.95 -1.09
C VAL A 2 13.42 1.61 -1.60
N ARG A 3 14.47 1.67 -0.76
CA ARG A 3 15.81 2.11 -1.16
C ARG A 3 16.33 1.37 -2.39
N TYR A 4 16.44 0.04 -2.31
CA TYR A 4 16.86 -0.79 -3.43
C TYR A 4 16.04 -0.55 -4.71
N ALA A 5 14.75 -0.29 -4.60
CA ALA A 5 13.91 -0.02 -5.76
C ALA A 5 14.19 1.34 -6.43
N LEU A 6 14.42 2.40 -5.63
CA LEU A 6 14.50 3.79 -6.13
C LEU A 6 15.94 4.32 -6.27
N ASP A 7 16.90 3.82 -5.47
CA ASP A 7 18.34 4.11 -5.64
C ASP A 7 18.78 3.72 -7.06
N GLY A 8 19.71 4.48 -7.63
CA GLY A 8 20.22 4.22 -8.98
C GLY A 8 21.04 2.93 -9.06
N PRO A 9 21.21 2.30 -10.25
CA PRO A 9 22.10 1.16 -10.41
C PRO A 9 23.53 1.40 -9.92
N GLU A 10 24.04 2.63 -10.07
CA GLU A 10 25.33 3.10 -9.57
C GLU A 10 25.43 3.11 -8.03
N GLU A 11 24.30 3.19 -7.33
CA GLU A 11 24.18 3.08 -5.88
C GLU A 11 23.79 1.66 -5.44
N GLY A 12 23.74 0.70 -6.37
CA GLY A 12 23.35 -0.69 -6.12
C GLY A 12 21.84 -0.93 -6.10
N GLY A 13 21.02 0.00 -6.60
CA GLY A 13 19.57 -0.12 -6.72
C GLY A 13 19.07 -0.50 -8.12
N LEU A 14 17.75 -0.43 -8.32
CA LEU A 14 17.07 -0.75 -9.59
C LEU A 14 16.75 0.48 -10.44
N GLY A 15 16.83 1.69 -9.87
CA GLY A 15 16.51 2.94 -10.57
C GLY A 15 15.05 3.08 -11.01
N LEU A 16 14.12 2.36 -10.38
CA LEU A 16 12.69 2.44 -10.72
C LEU A 16 12.17 3.86 -10.50
N LYS A 17 11.19 4.26 -11.31
CA LYS A 17 10.62 5.62 -11.23
C LYS A 17 9.48 5.74 -10.22
N ARG A 18 8.98 4.60 -9.75
CA ARG A 18 7.79 4.51 -8.92
C ARG A 18 7.77 3.19 -8.17
N VAL A 19 7.42 3.25 -6.89
CA VAL A 19 7.09 2.10 -6.06
C VAL A 19 5.68 2.29 -5.53
N GLU A 20 4.87 1.24 -5.58
CA GLU A 20 3.50 1.25 -5.06
C GLU A 20 3.36 0.42 -3.80
N TRP A 21 2.53 0.93 -2.90
CA TRP A 21 2.04 0.23 -1.72
C TRP A 21 0.52 0.11 -1.83
N ARG A 22 0.00 -1.12 -1.82
CA ARG A 22 -1.45 -1.38 -1.86
C ARG A 22 -1.90 -2.11 -0.60
N ALA A 23 -2.82 -1.51 0.14
CA ALA A 23 -3.37 -2.08 1.37
C ALA A 23 -4.90 -2.19 1.30
N HIS A 24 -5.50 -2.91 2.23
CA HIS A 24 -6.95 -2.80 2.45
C HIS A 24 -7.23 -1.36 2.92
N ALA A 25 -8.24 -0.68 2.38
CA ALA A 25 -8.50 0.73 2.70
C ALA A 25 -8.67 0.99 4.21
N LYS A 26 -9.25 0.01 4.92
CA LYS A 26 -9.41 0.03 6.39
C LYS A 26 -8.16 -0.38 7.20
N ASN A 27 -7.04 -0.76 6.57
CA ASN A 27 -5.83 -1.13 7.31
C ASN A 27 -5.01 0.12 7.69
N ALA A 28 -5.47 0.83 8.72
CA ALA A 28 -4.87 2.09 9.17
C ALA A 28 -3.39 1.96 9.53
N GLY A 29 -2.97 0.82 10.11
CA GLY A 29 -1.56 0.58 10.45
C GLY A 29 -0.66 0.52 9.22
N SER A 30 -1.10 -0.20 8.18
CA SER A 30 -0.37 -0.28 6.91
C SER A 30 -0.30 1.07 6.19
N VAL A 31 -1.41 1.81 6.16
CA VAL A 31 -1.47 3.15 5.55
C VAL A 31 -0.55 4.14 6.29
N LYS A 32 -0.58 4.12 7.63
CA LYS A 32 0.28 4.97 8.47
C LYS A 32 1.75 4.66 8.26
N LEU A 33 2.11 3.38 8.17
CA LEU A 33 3.49 2.97 7.89
C LEU A 33 3.96 3.47 6.52
N ALA A 34 3.17 3.25 5.46
CA ALA A 34 3.50 3.71 4.11
C ALA A 34 3.66 5.24 4.06
N THR A 35 2.73 5.98 4.65
CA THR A 35 2.77 7.45 4.71
C THR A 35 4.02 7.95 5.45
N ARG A 36 4.38 7.30 6.56
CA ARG A 36 5.62 7.62 7.31
C ARG A 36 6.87 7.41 6.47
N LEU A 37 6.87 6.42 5.59
CA LEU A 37 7.94 6.13 4.62
C LEU A 37 7.93 7.05 3.40
N GLY A 38 7.15 8.14 3.40
CA GLY A 38 7.13 9.10 2.30
C GLY A 38 6.21 8.74 1.14
N PHE A 39 5.45 7.64 1.22
CA PHE A 39 4.45 7.33 0.21
C PHE A 39 3.27 8.30 0.31
N LYS A 40 2.76 8.74 -0.85
CA LYS A 40 1.59 9.61 -0.95
C LYS A 40 0.37 8.81 -1.37
N ILE A 41 -0.79 9.12 -0.78
CA ILE A 41 -2.07 8.52 -1.17
C ILE A 41 -2.46 9.05 -2.55
N GLU A 42 -2.78 8.15 -3.47
CA GLU A 42 -3.29 8.52 -4.80
C GLU A 42 -4.78 8.26 -4.95
N GLY A 43 -5.32 7.28 -4.22
CA GLY A 43 -6.75 7.01 -4.25
C GLY A 43 -7.15 5.65 -3.68
N ILE A 44 -8.46 5.41 -3.73
CA ILE A 44 -9.08 4.15 -3.32
C ILE A 44 -9.83 3.56 -4.50
N THR A 45 -9.44 2.36 -4.89
CA THR A 45 -10.20 1.53 -5.82
C THR A 45 -11.28 0.79 -5.04
N ARG A 46 -12.51 1.28 -5.13
CA ARG A 46 -13.69 0.66 -4.49
C ARG A 46 -14.01 -0.69 -5.15
N TRP A 47 -14.44 -1.68 -4.36
CA TRP A 47 -14.82 -3.02 -4.83
C TRP A 47 -13.71 -3.73 -5.65
N HIS A 48 -12.44 -3.45 -5.34
CA HIS A 48 -11.30 -3.89 -6.16
C HIS A 48 -11.08 -5.41 -6.14
N MET A 49 -11.32 -6.06 -5.00
CA MET A 49 -11.10 -7.50 -4.87
C MET A 49 -12.26 -8.20 -4.18
N LEU A 50 -12.55 -9.40 -4.66
CA LEU A 50 -13.46 -10.36 -4.02
C LEU A 50 -12.66 -11.38 -3.21
N PHE A 51 -13.03 -11.56 -1.95
CA PHE A 51 -12.66 -12.71 -1.14
C PHE A 51 -13.80 -13.71 -1.14
N LYS A 52 -13.70 -14.70 -2.04
CA LYS A 52 -14.68 -15.80 -2.09
C LYS A 52 -14.73 -16.54 -0.76
N LYS A 53 -15.95 -16.72 -0.23
CA LYS A 53 -16.21 -17.24 1.13
C LYS A 53 -15.35 -16.55 2.19
N GLY A 54 -15.20 -15.23 2.07
CA GLY A 54 -14.35 -14.39 2.92
C GLY A 54 -14.76 -14.44 4.39
N VAL A 55 -16.06 -14.53 4.68
CA VAL A 55 -16.60 -14.66 6.03
C VAL A 55 -16.07 -15.93 6.70
N LEU A 56 -16.23 -17.08 6.04
CA LEU A 56 -15.77 -18.38 6.56
C LEU A 56 -14.25 -18.44 6.77
N ARG A 57 -13.50 -17.60 6.05
CA ARG A 57 -12.04 -17.54 6.08
C ARG A 57 -11.52 -16.45 7.03
N GLY A 58 -12.39 -15.79 7.80
CA GLY A 58 -12.01 -14.72 8.72
C GLY A 58 -11.34 -13.53 8.04
N LYS A 59 -11.70 -13.22 6.79
CA LYS A 59 -11.20 -12.04 6.08
C LYS A 59 -11.92 -10.78 6.56
N ALA A 60 -11.25 -9.64 6.43
CA ALA A 60 -11.89 -8.33 6.59
C ALA A 60 -12.37 -7.83 5.22
N GLY A 61 -13.61 -7.35 5.16
CA GLY A 61 -14.19 -6.70 4.00
C GLY A 61 -14.24 -5.17 4.10
N ASN A 62 -14.90 -4.55 3.12
CA ASN A 62 -15.09 -3.10 2.98
C ASN A 62 -16.38 -2.57 3.64
N ASP A 63 -17.10 -3.42 4.38
CA ASP A 63 -18.41 -3.16 5.01
C ASP A 63 -19.53 -2.74 4.04
N GLY A 64 -19.33 -2.88 2.73
CA GLY A 64 -20.31 -2.48 1.70
C GLY A 64 -21.53 -3.40 1.58
N GLY A 65 -21.64 -4.43 2.43
CA GLY A 65 -22.66 -5.47 2.35
C GLY A 65 -22.47 -6.40 1.14
N VAL A 66 -23.52 -7.18 0.85
CA VAL A 66 -23.55 -8.13 -0.27
C VAL A 66 -24.12 -7.41 -1.50
N PRO A 67 -23.39 -7.34 -2.63
CA PRO A 67 -23.90 -6.73 -3.85
C PRO A 67 -25.08 -7.56 -4.43
N PRO A 68 -25.93 -6.97 -5.29
CA PRO A 68 -27.02 -7.70 -5.93
C PRO A 68 -26.55 -8.99 -6.63
N GLY A 69 -27.17 -10.12 -6.29
CA GLY A 69 -26.78 -11.44 -6.80
C GLY A 69 -25.50 -12.03 -6.19
N GLY A 70 -24.92 -11.39 -5.17
CA GLY A 70 -23.74 -11.86 -4.46
C GLY A 70 -24.03 -12.96 -3.44
N ASP A 71 -22.98 -13.71 -3.10
CA ASP A 71 -23.01 -14.71 -2.03
C ASP A 71 -22.87 -14.02 -0.66
N PRO A 72 -23.76 -14.29 0.33
CA PRO A 72 -23.63 -13.74 1.68
C PRO A 72 -22.34 -14.10 2.42
N GLU A 73 -21.63 -15.14 2.00
CA GLU A 73 -20.35 -15.55 2.57
C GLU A 73 -19.15 -14.80 1.96
N ASP A 74 -19.35 -14.08 0.86
CA ASP A 74 -18.33 -13.32 0.17
C ASP A 74 -18.05 -11.97 0.85
N LEU A 75 -16.79 -11.56 0.82
CA LEU A 75 -16.38 -10.23 1.29
C LEU A 75 -15.65 -9.49 0.18
N TRP A 76 -15.90 -8.19 0.09
CA TRP A 76 -15.26 -7.32 -0.88
C TRP A 76 -14.23 -6.43 -0.22
N ARG A 77 -13.17 -6.07 -0.94
CA ARG A 77 -12.11 -5.21 -0.45
C ARG A 77 -12.02 -3.96 -1.33
N ASP A 78 -11.98 -2.82 -0.65
CA ASP A 78 -11.49 -1.58 -1.21
C ASP A 78 -9.97 -1.54 -1.04
N THR A 79 -9.25 -1.19 -2.10
CA THR A 79 -7.80 -1.06 -2.05
C THR A 79 -7.40 0.40 -2.09
N ILE A 80 -6.67 0.83 -1.06
CA ILE A 80 -5.96 2.11 -1.10
C ILE A 80 -4.61 1.90 -1.76
N THR A 81 -4.28 2.79 -2.71
CA THR A 81 -2.98 2.83 -3.39
C THR A 81 -2.23 4.06 -2.92
N LEU A 82 -1.00 3.83 -2.46
CA LEU A 82 -0.03 4.87 -2.19
C LEU A 82 1.21 4.64 -3.05
N SER A 83 1.94 5.70 -3.35
CA SER A 83 3.15 5.60 -4.16
C SER A 83 4.28 6.49 -3.66
N HIS A 84 5.52 6.04 -3.89
CA HIS A 84 6.71 6.85 -3.78
C HIS A 84 7.36 6.95 -5.16
N CYS A 85 7.41 8.15 -5.71
CA CYS A 85 7.96 8.43 -7.04
C CYS A 85 9.41 8.94 -6.94
N TRP A 86 10.14 8.84 -8.05
CA TRP A 86 11.54 9.26 -8.13
C TRP A 86 11.75 10.74 -7.79
N ASP A 87 10.80 11.60 -8.12
CA ASP A 87 10.90 13.04 -7.89
C ASP A 87 10.78 13.37 -6.40
N ASP A 88 9.94 12.62 -5.68
CA ASP A 88 9.91 12.67 -4.21
C ASP A 88 11.17 12.06 -3.59
N TRP A 89 11.73 11.02 -4.23
CA TRP A 89 12.94 10.34 -3.76
C TRP A 89 14.12 11.30 -3.69
N VAL A 90 14.38 12.04 -4.77
CA VAL A 90 15.50 12.99 -4.87
C VAL A 90 15.28 14.28 -4.08
N LYS A 91 14.03 14.58 -3.67
CA LYS A 91 13.67 15.77 -2.89
C LYS A 91 13.70 15.56 -1.37
N GLY A 92 14.28 14.46 -0.88
CA GLY A 92 14.37 14.17 0.55
C GLY A 92 13.71 12.84 0.98
N GLY A 93 13.02 12.16 0.06
CA GLY A 93 12.35 10.89 0.35
C GLY A 93 13.33 9.79 0.75
N ARG A 94 14.54 9.81 0.18
CA ARG A 94 15.61 8.87 0.52
C ARG A 94 16.01 8.96 2.00
N GLU A 95 16.26 10.18 2.48
CA GLU A 95 16.64 10.47 3.86
C GLU A 95 15.49 10.15 4.82
N GLN A 96 14.25 10.46 4.44
CA GLN A 96 13.07 10.12 5.21
C GLN A 96 12.92 8.61 5.41
N VAL A 97 13.08 7.82 4.34
CA VAL A 97 13.05 6.36 4.42
C VAL A 97 14.20 5.83 5.26
N GLN A 98 15.41 6.38 5.11
CA GLN A 98 16.56 5.97 5.90
C GLN A 98 16.34 6.22 7.40
N ALA A 99 15.88 7.42 7.78
CA ALA A 99 15.56 7.76 9.15
C ALA A 99 14.45 6.87 9.75
N ALA A 100 13.51 6.39 8.94
CA ALA A 100 12.48 5.47 9.37
C ALA A 100 12.99 4.03 9.57
N ILE A 101 14.06 3.62 8.87
CA ILE A 101 14.74 2.33 9.04
C ILE A 101 15.66 2.36 10.27
N ASP A 102 16.40 3.45 10.46
CA ASP A 102 17.43 3.56 11.51
C ASP A 102 16.86 3.75 12.91
N ARG A 103 15.57 4.06 13.04
CA ARG A 103 14.88 3.99 14.32
C ARG A 103 14.69 2.53 14.70
N GLU A 104 15.62 2.00 15.50
CA GLU A 104 15.37 0.81 16.32
C GLU A 104 14.04 0.97 17.07
N GLN A 105 13.27 -0.13 17.16
CA GLN A 105 11.95 -0.16 17.81
C GLN A 105 12.03 0.13 19.30
#